data_AF-A0A0Q7ZFD3-F1
#
_entry.id   AF-A0A0Q7ZFD3-F1
#
_cell.length_a   1.000
_cell.length_b   1.000
_cell.length_c   1.000
_cell.angle_alpha   90.00
_cell.angle_beta   90.00
_cell.angle_gamma   90.00
#
_symmetry.space_group_name_H-M   'P 1'
#
loop_
_entity.id
_entity.type
_entity.pdbx_description
1 polymer ?
#
loop_
_entity_poly.entity_id
_entity_poly.type
_entity_poly.pdbx_seq_one_letter_code
_entity_poly.pdbx_strand_id
1 'polypeptide(L)'
;MRTVPRPVVAVVAALLLAGGLAACSGSDDEPEADPTVSATPLSAYDATGVAIARADFCDRIPDAAVEAAIGKVDDTTYYGNGDTATITGDVEDVAHEFNCTFRGTSGAQARVWVFVPTVTKARAKALVADARSARGCRGVDGQGFGTPSTGVLCRTKAGTEASYRGLFVDAWLACSVSDPDRKAPAGPALEKAGNWCAQAASAAASE
;
A
#
# COMPACT_ATOMS: atom_id res chain seq x y z
N MET A 1 -51.58 27.62 23.66
CA MET A 1 -51.47 28.53 24.83
C MET A 1 -50.53 27.85 25.82
N ARG A 2 -49.36 28.34 26.22
CA ARG A 2 -48.82 29.71 26.30
C ARG A 2 -47.29 29.66 26.13
N THR A 3 -46.77 30.53 25.29
CA THR A 3 -45.40 31.06 25.34
C THR A 3 -45.28 31.99 26.55
N VAL A 4 -44.16 31.95 27.27
CA VAL A 4 -43.70 33.08 28.10
C VAL A 4 -42.18 33.19 28.03
N PRO A 5 -41.64 34.21 27.35
CA PRO A 5 -40.26 34.69 27.48
C PRO A 5 -40.19 35.77 28.55
N ARG A 6 -39.02 35.98 29.20
CA ARG A 6 -38.68 37.21 29.97
C ARG A 6 -37.23 37.18 30.53
N PRO A 7 -36.63 38.31 30.95
CA PRO A 7 -35.74 39.11 30.09
C PRO A 7 -34.39 39.53 30.74
N VAL A 8 -33.50 40.07 29.89
CA VAL A 8 -32.61 41.27 30.03
C VAL A 8 -32.16 41.71 31.44
N VAL A 9 -30.85 41.97 31.61
CA VAL A 9 -30.25 43.30 31.94
C VAL A 9 -28.71 43.21 31.92
N ALA A 10 -28.12 44.19 31.24
CA ALA A 10 -26.69 44.42 31.03
C ALA A 10 -26.04 45.16 32.21
N VAL A 11 -24.72 44.97 32.40
CA VAL A 11 -23.84 46.02 32.95
C VAL A 11 -22.51 46.01 32.21
N VAL A 12 -22.18 47.20 31.71
CA VAL A 12 -20.97 47.64 31.03
C VAL A 12 -19.85 47.90 32.04
N ALA A 13 -18.61 47.53 31.72
CA ALA A 13 -17.42 48.19 32.26
C ALA A 13 -16.29 48.17 31.21
N ALA A 14 -16.09 49.33 30.60
CA ALA A 14 -14.96 49.68 29.75
C ALA A 14 -13.70 49.92 30.58
N LEU A 15 -12.51 49.72 30.02
CA LEU A 15 -11.30 50.56 30.22
C LEU A 15 -10.14 50.00 29.35
N LEU A 16 -9.80 50.69 28.24
CA LEU A 16 -8.55 51.49 28.01
C LEU A 16 -7.28 50.62 27.88
N LEU A 17 -6.28 50.84 27.01
CA LEU A 17 -5.95 51.84 25.99
C LEU A 17 -4.66 51.35 25.29
N ALA A 18 -4.59 51.56 23.98
CA ALA A 18 -3.44 52.01 23.18
C ALA A 18 -2.02 51.40 23.31
N GLY A 19 -1.49 51.02 22.14
CA GLY A 19 -0.07 50.96 21.79
C GLY A 19 0.23 49.70 20.98
N GLY A 20 0.73 49.68 19.75
CA GLY A 20 1.26 50.68 18.84
C GLY A 20 2.02 49.90 17.73
N LEU A 21 2.41 50.61 16.68
CA LEU A 21 3.28 50.19 15.57
C LEU A 21 2.63 49.53 14.34
N ALA A 22 2.71 50.31 13.26
CA ALA A 22 2.48 49.96 11.88
C ALA A 22 3.66 49.17 11.29
N ALA A 23 3.40 48.63 10.09
CA ALA A 23 4.33 48.27 9.01
C ALA A 23 4.58 46.76 8.76
N CYS A 24 3.86 46.26 7.75
CA CYS A 24 4.34 45.43 6.63
C CYS A 24 5.22 44.20 6.93
N SER A 25 4.64 43.01 6.87
CA SER A 25 4.74 42.17 5.66
C SER A 25 3.76 41.00 5.82
N GLY A 26 2.75 40.96 4.94
CA GLY A 26 2.00 39.73 4.74
C GLY A 26 2.97 38.71 4.21
N SER A 27 3.42 37.80 5.06
CA SER A 27 3.97 36.54 4.60
C SER A 27 2.75 35.73 4.22
N ASP A 28 2.52 35.62 2.91
CA ASP A 28 1.78 34.49 2.37
C ASP A 28 2.45 33.24 2.93
N ASP A 29 1.87 32.65 3.98
CA ASP A 29 2.11 31.26 4.36
C ASP A 29 1.65 30.41 3.18
N GLU A 30 2.53 30.30 2.18
CA GLU A 30 2.45 29.29 1.14
C GLU A 30 2.44 27.94 1.88
N PRO A 31 1.39 27.11 1.72
CA PRO A 31 1.31 25.85 2.44
C PRO A 31 2.58 25.06 2.13
N GLU A 32 3.37 24.81 3.17
CA GLU A 32 4.61 24.04 3.10
C GLU A 32 4.25 22.72 2.45
N ALA A 33 4.78 22.48 1.24
CA ALA A 33 4.45 21.29 0.48
C ALA A 33 4.76 20.07 1.36
N ASP A 34 3.76 19.22 1.59
CA ASP A 34 3.94 17.99 2.35
C ASP A 34 5.19 17.26 1.82
N PRO A 35 6.07 16.78 2.71
CA PRO A 35 7.28 16.10 2.29
C PRO A 35 6.88 14.96 1.36
N THR A 36 7.28 15.08 0.09
CA THR A 36 7.06 14.04 -0.90
C THR A 36 7.96 12.90 -0.49
N VAL A 37 7.40 11.92 0.21
CA VAL A 37 8.11 10.69 0.57
C VAL A 37 8.51 10.02 -0.75
N SER A 38 9.77 10.21 -1.13
CA SER A 38 10.34 9.56 -2.29
C SER A 38 10.33 8.06 -2.01
N ALA A 39 9.54 7.32 -2.78
CA ALA A 39 9.42 5.88 -2.58
C ALA A 39 10.79 5.23 -2.76
N THR A 40 11.24 4.47 -1.76
CA THR A 40 12.47 3.69 -1.87
C THR A 40 12.33 2.70 -3.03
N PRO A 41 13.18 2.79 -4.08
CA PRO A 41 13.16 1.83 -5.16
C PRO A 41 13.42 0.43 -4.62
N LEU A 42 12.78 -0.60 -5.20
CA LEU A 42 12.94 -1.97 -4.73
C LEU A 42 14.42 -2.42 -4.71
N SER A 43 15.22 -1.99 -5.70
CA SER A 43 16.66 -2.27 -5.75
C SER A 43 17.46 -1.69 -4.58
N ALA A 44 16.92 -0.71 -3.85
CA ALA A 44 17.51 -0.08 -2.68
C ALA A 44 16.91 -0.59 -1.36
N TYR A 45 15.92 -1.48 -1.42
CA TYR A 45 15.31 -2.09 -0.25
C TYR A 45 16.21 -3.22 0.30
N ASP A 46 16.72 -3.05 1.52
CA ASP A 46 17.48 -4.09 2.19
C ASP A 46 16.56 -5.07 2.93
N ALA A 47 16.27 -6.19 2.27
CA ALA A 47 15.49 -7.27 2.88
C ALA A 47 16.31 -8.15 3.83
N THR A 48 17.60 -7.86 4.05
CA THR A 48 18.47 -8.71 4.86
C THR A 48 18.06 -8.68 6.32
N GLY A 49 17.65 -9.83 6.85
CA GLY A 49 17.25 -9.95 8.26
C GLY A 49 15.84 -9.40 8.56
N VAL A 50 15.13 -8.88 7.56
CA VAL A 50 13.73 -8.48 7.71
C VAL A 50 12.88 -9.72 7.95
N ALA A 51 12.20 -9.75 9.08
CA ALA A 51 11.17 -10.74 9.39
C ALA A 51 9.80 -10.13 9.10
N ILE A 52 8.96 -10.88 8.38
CA ILE A 52 7.58 -10.46 8.07
C ILE A 52 6.65 -11.07 9.11
N ALA A 53 5.82 -10.24 9.72
CA ALA A 53 4.79 -10.66 10.64
C ALA A 53 3.70 -11.47 9.89
N ARG A 54 3.33 -12.61 10.45
CA ARG A 54 2.18 -13.42 10.01
C ARG A 54 0.95 -13.02 10.81
N ALA A 55 0.56 -11.75 10.69
CA ALA A 55 -0.53 -11.10 11.42
C ALA A 55 -1.13 -9.98 10.55
N ASP A 56 -2.22 -9.36 11.01
CA ASP A 56 -2.83 -8.22 10.32
C ASP A 56 -1.83 -7.06 10.19
N PHE A 57 -1.78 -6.45 9.00
CA PHE A 57 -0.85 -5.37 8.70
C PHE A 57 -1.40 -4.30 7.77
N CYS A 58 -2.64 -4.43 7.27
CA CYS A 58 -3.20 -3.50 6.28
C CYS A 58 -3.25 -2.06 6.81
N ASP A 59 -3.58 -1.86 8.08
CA ASP A 59 -3.64 -0.54 8.72
C ASP A 59 -2.26 0.12 8.90
N ARG A 60 -1.17 -0.62 8.68
CA ARG A 60 0.21 -0.09 8.72
C ARG A 60 0.70 0.37 7.35
N ILE A 61 -0.07 0.13 6.29
CA ILE A 61 0.29 0.57 4.93
C ILE A 61 -0.05 2.07 4.81
N PRO A 62 0.93 2.95 4.50
CA PRO A 62 0.64 4.37 4.34
C PRO A 62 -0.29 4.63 3.15
N ASP A 63 -1.33 5.45 3.35
CA ASP A 63 -2.27 5.84 2.29
C ASP A 63 -1.54 6.42 1.06
N ALA A 64 -0.52 7.25 1.30
CA ALA A 64 0.31 7.82 0.23
C ALA A 64 1.02 6.76 -0.63
N ALA A 65 1.38 5.60 -0.06
CA ALA A 65 1.98 4.51 -0.81
C ALA A 65 0.95 3.80 -1.70
N VAL A 66 -0.29 3.68 -1.21
CA VAL A 66 -1.42 3.15 -1.99
C VAL A 66 -1.74 4.11 -3.14
N GLU A 67 -1.89 5.40 -2.86
CA GLU A 67 -2.20 6.41 -3.87
C GLU A 67 -1.09 6.54 -4.93
N ALA A 68 0.18 6.44 -4.54
CA ALA A 68 1.28 6.40 -5.48
C ALA A 68 1.22 5.17 -6.42
N ALA A 69 0.71 4.04 -5.93
CA ALA A 69 0.57 2.82 -6.74
C ALA A 69 -0.61 2.91 -7.71
N ILE A 70 -1.79 3.31 -7.25
CA ILE A 70 -3.05 3.15 -8.01
C ILE A 70 -3.84 4.44 -8.24
N GLY A 71 -3.34 5.58 -7.76
CA GLY A 71 -4.06 6.84 -7.74
C GLY A 71 -5.13 6.86 -6.65
N LYS A 72 -6.14 7.71 -6.82
CA LYS A 72 -7.24 7.86 -5.85
C LYS A 72 -7.93 6.51 -5.60
N VAL A 73 -7.94 6.09 -4.33
CA VAL A 73 -8.59 4.88 -3.85
C VAL A 73 -10.12 5.02 -3.93
N ASP A 74 -10.78 3.96 -4.37
CA ASP A 74 -12.23 3.82 -4.46
C ASP A 74 -12.75 2.77 -3.47
N ASP A 75 -12.03 1.66 -3.36
CA ASP A 75 -12.42 0.52 -2.53
C ASP A 75 -11.20 -0.16 -1.90
N THR A 76 -11.38 -0.67 -0.68
CA THR A 76 -10.37 -1.41 0.08
C THR A 76 -11.02 -2.66 0.66
N THR A 77 -10.42 -3.81 0.38
CA THR A 77 -10.82 -5.11 0.93
C THR A 77 -9.63 -5.77 1.59
N TYR A 78 -9.86 -6.48 2.70
CA TYR A 78 -8.85 -7.29 3.36
C TYR A 78 -9.48 -8.57 3.90
N TYR A 79 -8.64 -9.57 4.14
CA TYR A 79 -9.01 -10.78 4.87
C TYR A 79 -7.78 -11.33 5.60
N GLY A 80 -8.03 -12.02 6.69
CA GLY A 80 -7.02 -12.65 7.53
C GLY A 80 -7.05 -14.17 7.46
N ASN A 81 -6.18 -14.77 8.27
CA ASN A 81 -6.12 -16.22 8.41
C ASN A 81 -7.44 -16.79 8.98
N GLY A 82 -8.02 -17.77 8.28
CA GLY A 82 -9.25 -18.44 8.68
C GLY A 82 -10.53 -17.83 8.11
N ASP A 83 -10.44 -16.67 7.46
CA ASP A 83 -11.59 -16.03 6.82
C ASP A 83 -11.97 -16.77 5.53
N THR A 84 -13.26 -16.82 5.22
CA THR A 84 -13.72 -17.25 3.88
C THR A 84 -13.58 -16.06 2.94
N ALA A 85 -12.78 -16.22 1.88
CA ALA A 85 -12.48 -15.13 0.95
C ALA A 85 -12.24 -15.63 -0.47
N THR A 86 -12.41 -14.74 -1.44
CA THR A 86 -11.97 -14.98 -2.82
C THR A 86 -10.45 -14.90 -2.90
N ILE A 87 -9.78 -16.04 -2.92
CA ILE A 87 -8.31 -16.13 -2.90
C ILE A 87 -7.74 -15.78 -4.28
N THR A 88 -8.33 -16.36 -5.34
CA THR A 88 -7.90 -16.13 -6.72
C THR A 88 -9.03 -16.32 -7.73
N GLY A 89 -9.18 -15.38 -8.67
CA GLY A 89 -10.27 -15.43 -9.65
C GLY A 89 -11.63 -15.48 -8.95
N ASP A 90 -12.40 -16.53 -9.23
CA ASP A 90 -13.71 -16.78 -8.62
C ASP A 90 -13.66 -17.90 -7.55
N VAL A 91 -12.46 -18.26 -7.07
CA VAL A 91 -12.28 -19.31 -6.05
C VAL A 91 -12.43 -18.72 -4.66
N GLU A 92 -13.51 -19.12 -3.98
CA GLU A 92 -13.77 -18.84 -2.57
C GLU A 92 -13.31 -20.03 -1.71
N ASP A 93 -12.48 -19.75 -0.70
CA ASP A 93 -11.95 -20.76 0.22
C ASP A 93 -11.58 -20.12 1.57
N VAL A 94 -11.23 -20.94 2.56
CA VAL A 94 -10.65 -20.50 3.82
C VAL A 94 -9.21 -20.04 3.60
N ALA A 95 -8.95 -18.77 3.88
CA ALA A 95 -7.65 -18.16 3.71
C ALA A 95 -6.62 -18.72 4.69
N HIS A 96 -5.44 -19.06 4.17
CA HIS A 96 -4.23 -19.34 4.94
C HIS A 96 -3.17 -18.25 4.68
N GLU A 97 -3.64 -17.02 4.52
CA GLU A 97 -2.84 -15.83 4.30
C GLU A 97 -3.54 -14.59 4.86
N PHE A 98 -2.77 -13.53 5.08
CA PHE A 98 -3.29 -12.18 5.31
C PHE A 98 -3.21 -11.41 4.00
N ASN A 99 -4.26 -10.71 3.60
CA ASN A 99 -4.33 -9.99 2.33
C ASN A 99 -4.86 -8.57 2.51
N CYS A 100 -4.24 -7.62 1.81
CA CYS A 100 -4.76 -6.28 1.60
C CYS A 100 -4.90 -6.04 0.10
N THR A 101 -6.09 -5.62 -0.34
CA THR A 101 -6.40 -5.27 -1.72
C THR A 101 -6.99 -3.86 -1.78
N PHE A 102 -6.34 -2.99 -2.53
CA PHE A 102 -6.77 -1.62 -2.76
C PHE A 102 -7.11 -1.45 -4.24
N ARG A 103 -8.24 -0.81 -4.53
CA ARG A 103 -8.71 -0.54 -5.88
C ARG A 103 -8.81 0.97 -6.09
N GLY A 104 -8.22 1.44 -7.18
CA GLY A 104 -8.26 2.83 -7.60
C GLY A 104 -9.48 3.10 -8.47
N THR A 105 -9.93 4.35 -8.50
CA THR A 105 -11.00 4.85 -9.37
C THR A 105 -10.77 4.58 -10.87
N SER A 106 -9.52 4.39 -11.28
CA SER A 106 -9.12 4.03 -12.66
C SER A 106 -9.33 2.54 -12.99
N GLY A 107 -9.63 1.70 -11.99
CA GLY A 107 -9.62 0.25 -12.08
C GLY A 107 -8.25 -0.39 -11.82
N ALA A 108 -7.20 0.41 -11.59
CA ALA A 108 -5.91 -0.09 -11.12
C ALA A 108 -6.05 -0.71 -9.72
N GLN A 109 -5.20 -1.69 -9.40
CA GLN A 109 -5.28 -2.41 -8.13
C GLN A 109 -3.89 -2.68 -7.57
N ALA A 110 -3.74 -2.47 -6.26
CA ALA A 110 -2.56 -2.83 -5.49
C ALA A 110 -2.93 -3.93 -4.51
N ARG A 111 -2.12 -4.98 -4.44
CA ARG A 111 -2.33 -6.10 -3.50
C ARG A 111 -1.05 -6.46 -2.79
N VAL A 112 -1.19 -6.95 -1.57
CA VAL A 112 -0.11 -7.58 -0.80
C VAL A 112 -0.71 -8.73 0.00
N TRP A 113 0.02 -9.83 0.10
CA TRP A 113 -0.37 -10.96 0.91
C TRP A 113 0.83 -11.68 1.52
N VAL A 114 0.59 -12.26 2.71
CA VAL A 114 1.58 -12.99 3.50
C VAL A 114 1.02 -14.36 3.85
N PHE A 115 1.75 -15.42 3.48
CA PHE A 115 1.37 -16.78 3.86
C PHE A 115 1.48 -16.99 5.37
N VAL A 116 0.47 -17.64 5.95
CA VAL A 116 0.45 -18.04 7.37
C VAL A 116 1.36 -19.25 7.64
N PRO A 117 1.35 -20.32 6.79
CA PRO A 117 2.30 -21.41 6.96
C PRO A 117 3.74 -20.92 6.77
N THR A 118 4.66 -21.48 7.54
CA THR A 118 6.08 -21.25 7.31
C THR A 118 6.49 -21.82 5.95
N VAL A 119 7.35 -21.11 5.24
CA VAL A 119 7.83 -21.49 3.92
C VAL A 119 9.31 -21.80 4.00
N THR A 120 9.65 -23.06 3.71
CA THR A 120 11.04 -23.48 3.63
C THR A 120 11.71 -22.87 2.39
N LYS A 121 13.04 -22.71 2.41
CA LYS A 121 13.81 -22.29 1.23
C LYS A 121 13.55 -23.16 -0.01
N ALA A 122 13.36 -24.47 0.18
CA ALA A 122 13.04 -25.39 -0.91
C ALA A 122 11.66 -25.09 -1.52
N ARG A 123 10.64 -24.87 -0.67
CA ARG A 123 9.30 -24.47 -1.13
C ARG A 123 9.32 -23.10 -1.80
N ALA A 124 10.04 -22.13 -1.25
CA ALA A 124 10.20 -20.81 -1.84
C ALA A 124 10.83 -20.86 -3.24
N LYS A 125 11.84 -21.73 -3.46
CA LYS A 125 12.40 -21.95 -4.81
C LYS A 125 11.38 -22.51 -5.79
N ALA A 126 10.52 -23.42 -5.34
CA ALA A 126 9.43 -23.94 -6.17
C ALA A 126 8.43 -22.82 -6.51
N LEU A 127 8.02 -22.00 -5.53
CA LEU A 127 7.13 -20.85 -5.76
C LEU A 127 7.72 -19.83 -6.76
N VAL A 128 9.03 -19.58 -6.69
CA VAL A 128 9.74 -18.76 -7.69
C VAL A 128 9.67 -19.38 -9.09
N ALA A 129 9.91 -20.69 -9.21
CA ALA A 129 9.86 -21.38 -10.50
C ALA A 129 8.44 -21.39 -11.09
N ASP A 130 7.43 -21.64 -10.26
CA ASP A 130 6.01 -21.62 -10.64
C ASP A 130 5.61 -20.23 -11.14
N ALA A 131 5.99 -19.17 -10.42
CA ALA A 131 5.73 -17.79 -10.81
C ALA A 131 6.32 -17.44 -12.19
N ARG A 132 7.58 -17.84 -12.43
CA ARG A 132 8.28 -17.54 -13.69
C ARG A 132 7.72 -18.31 -14.89
N SER A 133 7.10 -19.46 -14.65
CA SER A 133 6.53 -20.32 -15.70
C SER A 133 5.03 -20.07 -15.94
N ALA A 134 4.41 -19.16 -15.19
CA ALA A 134 3.01 -18.80 -15.35
C ALA A 134 2.71 -18.30 -16.78
N ARG A 135 1.60 -18.78 -17.34
CA ARG A 135 1.20 -18.44 -18.72
C ARG A 135 0.92 -16.94 -18.85
N GLY A 136 1.50 -16.32 -19.89
CA GLY A 136 1.33 -14.88 -20.14
C GLY A 136 2.19 -13.99 -19.26
N CYS A 137 3.06 -14.58 -18.43
CA CYS A 137 4.00 -13.88 -17.58
C CYS A 137 5.43 -14.00 -18.10
N ARG A 138 6.20 -12.95 -17.89
CA ARG A 138 7.64 -12.92 -18.09
C ARG A 138 8.31 -12.72 -16.74
N GLY A 139 9.17 -13.64 -16.34
CA GLY A 139 10.01 -13.49 -15.15
C GLY A 139 11.01 -12.36 -15.29
N VAL A 140 11.25 -11.66 -14.18
CA VAL A 140 12.34 -10.69 -14.02
C VAL A 140 13.06 -10.97 -12.70
N ASP A 141 14.19 -10.30 -12.48
CA ASP A 141 14.92 -10.42 -11.23
C ASP A 141 14.08 -9.93 -10.03
N GLY A 142 14.26 -10.56 -8.86
CA GLY A 142 13.52 -10.23 -7.64
C GLY A 142 14.01 -8.96 -6.93
N GLN A 143 15.12 -8.38 -7.38
CA GLN A 143 15.72 -7.15 -6.85
C GLN A 143 15.94 -7.17 -5.34
N GLY A 144 16.31 -8.34 -4.80
CA GLY A 144 16.56 -8.48 -3.36
C GLY A 144 15.31 -8.52 -2.48
N PHE A 145 14.10 -8.68 -3.05
CA PHE A 145 12.85 -8.78 -2.29
C PHE A 145 12.70 -10.12 -1.55
N GLY A 146 13.54 -10.33 -0.54
CA GLY A 146 13.72 -11.62 0.12
C GLY A 146 14.62 -12.58 -0.66
N THR A 147 14.90 -13.75 -0.08
CA THR A 147 15.79 -14.78 -0.67
C THR A 147 15.28 -16.20 -0.38
N PRO A 148 14.86 -16.98 -1.40
CA PRO A 148 14.82 -16.63 -2.82
C PRO A 148 13.65 -15.69 -3.17
N SER A 149 13.76 -15.01 -4.31
CA SER A 149 12.75 -14.06 -4.81
C SER A 149 12.67 -14.00 -6.33
N THR A 150 11.60 -13.41 -6.85
CA THR A 150 11.44 -13.09 -8.27
C THR A 150 10.44 -11.95 -8.46
N GLY A 151 10.62 -11.19 -9.53
CA GLY A 151 9.55 -10.39 -10.11
C GLY A 151 8.90 -11.11 -11.30
N VAL A 152 7.68 -10.74 -11.63
CA VAL A 152 7.02 -11.14 -12.89
C VAL A 152 6.22 -9.97 -13.47
N LEU A 153 6.17 -9.92 -14.79
CA LEU A 153 5.26 -9.05 -15.54
C LEU A 153 4.31 -9.91 -16.36
N CYS A 154 3.02 -9.87 -16.04
CA CYS A 154 1.97 -10.62 -16.69
C CYS A 154 1.12 -9.71 -17.57
N ARG A 155 0.77 -10.16 -18.78
CA ARG A 155 -0.22 -9.50 -19.63
C ARG A 155 -1.37 -10.45 -19.89
N THR A 156 -2.56 -10.06 -19.47
CA THR A 156 -3.76 -10.88 -19.55
C THR A 156 -4.88 -10.12 -20.26
N LYS A 157 -6.07 -10.72 -20.29
CA LYS A 157 -7.27 -10.00 -20.74
C LYS A 157 -7.71 -8.92 -19.74
N ALA A 158 -7.33 -9.04 -18.47
CA ALA A 158 -7.71 -8.06 -17.45
C ALA A 158 -6.82 -6.81 -17.48
N GLY A 159 -5.61 -6.89 -18.03
CA GLY A 159 -4.66 -5.78 -18.01
C GLY A 159 -3.21 -6.22 -18.00
N THR A 160 -2.35 -5.32 -17.53
CA THR A 160 -0.94 -5.59 -17.22
C THR A 160 -0.79 -5.68 -15.71
N GLU A 161 -0.14 -6.72 -15.21
CA GLU A 161 0.19 -6.87 -13.79
C GLU A 161 1.70 -7.05 -13.60
N ALA A 162 2.28 -6.26 -12.71
CA ALA A 162 3.64 -6.42 -12.25
C ALA A 162 3.61 -6.82 -10.77
N SER A 163 4.45 -7.77 -10.39
CA SER A 163 4.49 -8.26 -9.01
C SER A 163 5.86 -8.76 -8.60
N TYR A 164 6.13 -8.68 -7.30
CA TYR A 164 7.32 -9.24 -6.66
C TYR A 164 6.89 -10.18 -5.53
N ARG A 165 7.73 -11.17 -5.27
CA ARG A 165 7.50 -12.18 -4.24
C ARG A 165 8.81 -12.78 -3.78
N GLY A 166 8.89 -13.08 -2.50
CA GLY A 166 10.08 -13.73 -1.96
C GLY A 166 9.95 -14.17 -0.51
N LEU A 167 11.00 -14.85 -0.08
CA LEU A 167 11.11 -15.41 1.27
C LEU A 167 11.86 -14.46 2.21
N PHE A 168 11.22 -14.12 3.31
CA PHE A 168 11.73 -13.29 4.40
C PHE A 168 11.85 -14.15 5.65
N VAL A 169 13.08 -14.60 5.94
CA VAL A 169 13.37 -15.63 6.97
C VAL A 169 12.61 -16.94 6.68
N ASP A 170 11.37 -17.06 7.15
CA ASP A 170 10.45 -18.19 6.94
C ASP A 170 9.05 -17.76 6.45
N ALA A 171 8.83 -16.47 6.23
CA ALA A 171 7.57 -15.92 5.73
C ALA A 171 7.65 -15.65 4.23
N TRP A 172 6.63 -16.08 3.49
CA TRP A 172 6.51 -15.76 2.07
C TRP A 172 5.56 -14.58 1.88
N LEU A 173 6.09 -13.49 1.34
CA LEU A 173 5.34 -12.28 1.04
C LEU A 173 5.33 -12.07 -0.47
N ALA A 174 4.17 -11.68 -0.99
CA ALA A 174 3.99 -11.29 -2.38
C ALA A 174 3.11 -10.04 -2.48
N CYS A 175 3.34 -9.27 -3.53
CA CYS A 175 2.69 -8.00 -3.77
C CYS A 175 2.61 -7.73 -5.27
N SER A 176 1.56 -7.04 -5.70
CA SER A 176 1.30 -6.78 -7.10
C SER A 176 0.65 -5.43 -7.31
N VAL A 177 0.93 -4.82 -8.46
CA VAL A 177 0.16 -3.72 -9.01
C VAL A 177 -0.34 -4.11 -10.39
N SER A 178 -1.64 -3.99 -10.62
CA SER A 178 -2.27 -4.21 -11.92
C SER A 178 -2.87 -2.93 -12.48
N ASP A 179 -2.71 -2.73 -13.78
CA ASP A 179 -3.27 -1.65 -14.57
C ASP A 179 -4.23 -2.25 -15.62
N PRO A 180 -5.47 -1.75 -15.76
CA PRO A 180 -6.40 -2.26 -16.77
C PRO A 180 -5.90 -2.05 -18.21
N ASP A 181 -4.95 -1.13 -18.45
CA ASP A 181 -4.30 -0.98 -19.74
C ASP A 181 -3.31 -2.13 -20.02
N ARG A 182 -3.70 -3.02 -20.94
CA ARG A 182 -2.85 -4.12 -21.43
C ARG A 182 -1.58 -3.62 -22.16
N LYS A 183 -1.56 -2.36 -22.58
CA LYS A 183 -0.44 -1.73 -23.27
C LYS A 183 0.46 -0.94 -22.32
N ALA A 184 0.19 -0.96 -21.00
CA ALA A 184 1.04 -0.33 -20.01
C ALA A 184 2.51 -0.73 -20.22
N PRO A 185 3.43 0.26 -20.32
CA PRO A 185 4.84 0.00 -20.54
C PRO A 185 5.44 -0.85 -19.40
N ALA A 186 6.25 -1.84 -19.77
CA ALA A 186 6.79 -2.83 -18.84
C ALA A 186 7.66 -2.23 -17.72
N GLY A 187 8.54 -1.28 -18.06
CA GLY A 187 9.46 -0.65 -17.09
C GLY A 187 8.70 0.10 -15.99
N PRO A 188 7.88 1.11 -16.35
CA PRO A 188 7.04 1.83 -15.40
C PRO A 188 6.13 0.92 -14.55
N ALA A 189 5.56 -0.14 -15.13
CA ALA A 189 4.75 -1.10 -14.37
C ALA A 189 5.58 -1.83 -13.30
N LEU A 190 6.79 -2.28 -13.65
CA LEU A 190 7.71 -2.95 -12.72
C LEU A 190 8.28 -2.02 -11.65
N GLU A 191 8.53 -0.76 -11.99
CA GLU A 191 9.00 0.27 -11.05
C GLU A 191 7.92 0.59 -10.02
N LYS A 192 6.70 0.88 -10.50
CA LYS A 192 5.52 1.14 -9.67
C LYS A 192 5.23 -0.04 -8.72
N ALA A 193 5.24 -1.27 -9.24
CA ALA A 193 5.09 -2.46 -8.41
C ALA A 193 6.24 -2.64 -7.40
N GLY A 194 7.47 -2.29 -7.78
CA GLY A 194 8.62 -2.37 -6.89
C GLY A 194 8.50 -1.42 -5.70
N ASN A 195 8.12 -0.17 -5.97
CA ASN A 195 7.88 0.85 -4.95
C ASN A 195 6.75 0.43 -3.99
N TRP A 196 5.64 -0.05 -4.54
CA TRP A 196 4.53 -0.62 -3.75
C TRP A 196 5.02 -1.76 -2.84
N CYS A 197 5.76 -2.71 -3.42
CA CYS A 197 6.25 -3.89 -2.70
C CYS A 197 7.20 -3.53 -1.55
N ALA A 198 8.09 -2.55 -1.71
CA ALA A 198 8.98 -2.09 -0.65
C ALA A 198 8.20 -1.48 0.53
N GLN A 199 7.16 -0.68 0.24
CA GLN A 199 6.29 -0.10 1.28
C GLN A 199 5.47 -1.17 1.98
N ALA A 200 4.89 -2.09 1.22
CA ALA A 200 4.07 -3.17 1.77
C ALA A 200 4.90 -4.15 2.63
N ALA A 201 6.13 -4.47 2.23
CA ALA A 201 7.04 -5.29 3.03
C ALA A 201 7.48 -4.58 4.31
N SER A 202 7.74 -3.26 4.25
CA SER A 202 8.03 -2.46 5.44
C SER A 202 6.85 -2.45 6.42
N ALA A 203 5.62 -2.25 5.92
CA ALA A 203 4.41 -2.29 6.73
C ALA A 203 4.15 -3.67 7.35
N ALA A 204 4.50 -4.75 6.65
CA ALA A 204 4.33 -6.11 7.13
C ALA A 204 5.46 -6.61 8.03
N ALA A 205 6.57 -5.88 8.15
CA ALA A 205 7.69 -6.28 9.00
C ALA A 205 7.27 -6.41 10.48
N SER A 206 7.86 -7.38 11.18
CA SER A 206 7.80 -7.45 12.65
C SER A 206 8.86 -6.53 13.24
N GLU A 207 8.51 -5.84 14.33
CA GLU A 207 9.47 -5.09 15.16
C GLU A 207 10.53 -5.99 15.81
#